data_AF-A0A1S9NB99-F1
#
_entry.id   AF-A0A1S9NB99-F1
#
_cell.length_a   1.000
_cell.length_b   1.000
_cell.length_c   1.000
_cell.angle_alpha   90.00
_cell.angle_beta   90.00
_cell.angle_gamma   90.00
#
_symmetry.space_group_name_H-M   'P 1'
#
loop_
_entity.id
_entity.type
_entity.pdbx_description
1 polymer ?
#
loop_
_entity_poly.entity_id
_entity_poly.type
_entity_poly.pdbx_seq_one_letter_code
_entity_poly.pdbx_strand_id
1 'polypeptide(L)'
;MKNKRKIIYWFLLMVWMIGIFIMSNQPAQISDSQSEGVINILSAIGINMNGIFGQLTNFIVRKCAHFLEYMVLSLLAFNVFKLYFNIRRVIFVTVAFVFFYACSDEIHQLFVLGREGAFRDVIIDTVGGITLILINLFRMHIVAKFNEDK
;
A
#
# COMPACT_ATOMS: atom_id res chain seq x y z
N MET A 1 18.48 -15.17 17.80
CA MET A 1 18.07 -13.83 17.28
C MET A 1 17.48 -13.87 15.86
N LYS A 2 18.07 -14.58 14.89
CA LYS A 2 17.56 -14.65 13.50
C LYS A 2 16.09 -15.13 13.39
N ASN A 3 15.68 -16.14 14.16
CA ASN A 3 14.31 -16.64 14.14
C ASN A 3 13.29 -15.63 14.67
N LYS A 4 13.63 -14.85 15.70
CA LYS A 4 12.76 -13.79 16.24
C LYS A 4 12.47 -12.71 15.20
N ARG A 5 13.49 -12.28 14.42
CA ARG A 5 13.31 -11.30 13.35
C ARG A 5 12.41 -11.81 12.23
N LYS A 6 12.55 -13.08 11.83
CA LYS A 6 11.67 -13.71 10.84
C LYS A 6 10.22 -13.69 11.31
N ILE A 7 9.97 -14.08 12.56
CA ILE A 7 8.63 -14.10 13.16
C ILE A 7 8.03 -12.69 13.16
N ILE A 8 8.79 -11.67 13.56
CA ILE A 8 8.30 -10.29 13.58
C ILE A 8 7.90 -9.81 12.18
N TYR A 9 8.73 -10.05 11.15
CA TYR A 9 8.41 -9.58 9.79
C TYR A 9 7.17 -10.25 9.22
N TRP A 10 7.03 -11.56 9.41
CA TRP A 10 5.81 -12.28 9.02
C TRP A 10 4.59 -11.81 9.80
N PHE A 11 4.73 -11.61 11.11
CA PHE A 11 3.65 -11.09 11.94
C PHE A 11 3.16 -9.72 11.46
N LEU A 12 4.08 -8.78 11.22
CA LEU A 12 3.73 -7.44 10.71
C LEU A 12 3.05 -7.51 9.34
N LEU A 13 3.55 -8.34 8.43
CA LEU A 13 2.94 -8.54 7.12
C LEU A 13 1.51 -9.07 7.24
N MET A 14 1.29 -10.11 8.05
CA MET A 14 -0.02 -10.71 8.25
C MET A 14 -1.01 -9.73 8.89
N VAL A 15 -0.58 -8.99 9.92
CA VAL A 15 -1.42 -7.96 10.56
C VAL A 15 -1.83 -6.90 9.56
N TRP A 16 -0.91 -6.45 8.70
CA TRP A 16 -1.21 -5.45 7.69
C TRP A 16 -2.18 -5.96 6.61
N MET A 17 -2.00 -7.19 6.14
CA MET A 17 -2.92 -7.84 5.20
C MET A 17 -4.34 -7.94 5.79
N ILE A 18 -4.45 -8.36 7.06
CA ILE A 18 -5.74 -8.40 7.76
C ILE A 18 -6.34 -6.99 7.85
N GLY A 19 -5.52 -5.97 8.13
CA GLY A 19 -5.96 -4.57 8.13
C GLY A 19 -6.57 -4.13 6.80
N ILE A 20 -5.87 -4.37 5.69
CA ILE A 20 -6.36 -4.07 4.33
C ILE A 20 -7.68 -4.80 4.08
N PHE A 21 -7.75 -6.10 4.41
CA PHE A 21 -8.96 -6.89 4.21
C PHE A 21 -10.16 -6.34 4.99
N ILE A 22 -9.96 -5.90 6.25
CA ILE A 22 -11.02 -5.28 7.05
C ILE A 22 -11.50 -3.97 6.43
N MET A 23 -10.59 -3.13 5.90
CA MET A 23 -10.96 -1.88 5.22
C MET A 23 -11.70 -2.15 3.90
N SER A 24 -11.24 -3.13 3.13
CA SER A 24 -11.84 -3.58 1.88
C SER A 24 -13.25 -4.16 2.06
N ASN A 25 -13.51 -4.83 3.18
CA ASN A 25 -14.83 -5.39 3.51
C ASN A 25 -15.89 -4.35 3.90
N GLN A 26 -15.54 -3.06 3.91
CA GLN A 26 -16.51 -2.01 4.24
C GLN A 26 -17.37 -1.62 3.03
N PRO A 27 -18.69 -1.50 3.20
CA PRO A 27 -19.59 -0.95 2.19
C PRO A 27 -19.14 0.42 1.69
N ALA A 28 -19.44 0.72 0.42
CA ALA A 28 -18.96 1.96 -0.22
C ALA A 28 -19.33 3.24 0.56
N GLN A 29 -20.55 3.33 1.10
CA GLN A 29 -20.99 4.48 1.90
C GLN A 29 -20.10 4.71 3.15
N ILE A 30 -19.69 3.64 3.82
CA ILE A 30 -18.82 3.74 5.01
C ILE A 30 -17.43 4.18 4.58
N SER A 31 -16.88 3.60 3.51
CA SER A 31 -15.58 3.99 2.97
C SER A 31 -15.53 5.44 2.52
N ASP A 32 -16.61 5.95 1.93
CA ASP A 32 -16.71 7.34 1.51
C ASP A 32 -16.71 8.28 2.72
N SER A 33 -17.44 7.93 3.78
CA SER A 33 -17.46 8.72 5.03
C SER A 33 -16.10 8.77 5.74
N GLN A 34 -15.30 7.70 5.67
CA GLN A 34 -13.93 7.71 6.20
C GLN A 34 -13.03 8.67 5.43
N SER A 35 -13.19 8.71 4.10
CA SER A 35 -12.46 9.64 3.25
C SER A 35 -12.84 11.09 3.56
N GLU A 36 -14.11 11.37 3.87
CA GLU A 36 -14.55 12.69 4.36
C GLU A 36 -13.90 13.08 5.69
N GLY A 37 -13.75 12.12 6.63
CA GLY A 37 -13.01 12.35 7.88
C GLY A 37 -11.58 12.83 7.64
N VAL A 38 -10.87 12.20 6.70
CA VAL A 38 -9.52 12.62 6.29
C VAL A 38 -9.54 14.03 5.67
N ILE A 39 -10.51 14.31 4.80
CA ILE A 39 -10.68 15.64 4.18
C ILE A 39 -10.89 16.72 5.25
N ASN A 40 -11.70 16.44 6.27
CA ASN A 40 -11.97 17.38 7.36
C ASN A 40 -10.71 17.67 8.19
N ILE A 41 -9.89 16.66 8.47
CA ILE A 41 -8.60 16.84 9.15
C ILE A 41 -7.66 17.70 8.31
N LEU A 42 -7.56 17.43 6.99
CA LEU A 42 -6.76 18.22 6.06
C LEU A 42 -7.24 19.68 6.01
N SER A 43 -8.55 19.90 6.00
CA SER A 43 -9.12 21.24 6.03
C SER A 43 -8.81 21.97 7.35
N ALA A 44 -8.81 21.27 8.49
CA ALA A 44 -8.49 21.85 9.78
C ALA A 44 -7.04 22.34 9.90
N ILE A 45 -6.11 21.72 9.16
CA ILE A 45 -4.70 22.16 9.07
C ILE A 45 -4.45 23.16 7.93
N GLY A 46 -5.51 23.66 7.28
CA GLY A 46 -5.43 24.71 6.25
C GLY A 46 -5.34 24.19 4.81
N ILE A 47 -5.47 22.88 4.57
CA ILE A 47 -5.45 22.30 3.22
C ILE A 47 -6.90 22.11 2.73
N ASN A 48 -7.39 23.08 1.96
CA ASN A 48 -8.75 23.01 1.38
C ASN A 48 -8.77 22.15 0.11
N MET A 49 -8.78 20.83 0.28
CA MET A 49 -8.84 19.88 -0.84
C MET A 49 -10.11 20.04 -1.68
N ASN A 50 -11.26 20.33 -1.04
CA ASN A 50 -12.53 20.58 -1.72
C ASN A 50 -12.47 21.81 -2.64
N GLY A 51 -11.73 22.85 -2.26
CA GLY A 51 -11.50 24.02 -3.11
C GLY A 51 -10.60 23.74 -4.32
N ILE A 52 -9.72 22.74 -4.22
CA ILE A 52 -8.77 22.38 -5.29
C ILE A 52 -9.40 21.38 -6.27
N PHE A 53 -10.06 20.34 -5.76
CA PHE A 53 -10.52 19.18 -6.54
C PHE A 53 -12.04 19.03 -6.61
N GLY A 54 -12.81 19.84 -5.88
CA GLY A 54 -14.27 19.83 -5.90
C GLY A 54 -14.85 18.45 -5.59
N GLN A 55 -15.75 17.98 -6.46
CA GLN A 55 -16.42 16.68 -6.31
C GLN A 55 -15.47 15.47 -6.41
N LEU A 56 -14.27 15.64 -6.98
CA LEU A 56 -13.28 14.57 -7.11
C LEU A 56 -12.47 14.35 -5.83
N THR A 57 -12.62 15.22 -4.83
CA THR A 57 -11.80 15.19 -3.61
C THR A 57 -11.86 13.84 -2.89
N ASN A 58 -13.07 13.33 -2.64
CA ASN A 58 -13.26 12.05 -1.97
C ASN A 58 -12.61 10.91 -2.77
N PHE A 59 -12.86 10.87 -4.08
CA PHE A 59 -12.25 9.89 -4.98
C PHE A 59 -10.72 9.92 -4.91
N ILE A 60 -10.10 11.11 -4.99
CA ILE A 60 -8.63 11.26 -4.95
C ILE A 60 -8.08 10.81 -3.60
N VAL A 61 -8.67 11.25 -2.48
CA VAL A 61 -8.23 10.87 -1.14
C VAL A 61 -8.30 9.36 -0.96
N ARG A 62 -9.38 8.73 -1.41
CA ARG A 62 -9.55 7.28 -1.37
C ARG A 62 -8.48 6.56 -2.20
N LYS A 63 -8.21 7.01 -3.43
CA LYS A 63 -7.15 6.40 -4.27
C LYS A 63 -5.75 6.61 -3.69
N CYS A 64 -5.48 7.74 -3.03
CA CYS A 64 -4.24 7.95 -2.30
C CYS A 64 -4.11 7.02 -1.09
N ALA A 65 -5.21 6.77 -0.36
CA ALA A 65 -5.21 5.83 0.76
C ALA A 65 -4.83 4.42 0.31
N HIS A 66 -5.50 3.87 -0.71
CA HIS A 66 -5.17 2.56 -1.28
C HIS A 66 -3.71 2.51 -1.78
N PHE A 67 -3.28 3.52 -2.53
CA PHE A 67 -1.88 3.62 -2.97
C PHE A 67 -0.88 3.51 -1.80
N LEU A 68 -1.13 4.22 -0.69
CA LEU A 68 -0.30 4.17 0.51
C LEU A 68 -0.40 2.82 1.25
N GLU A 69 -1.57 2.21 1.30
CA GLU A 69 -1.78 0.89 1.91
C GLU A 69 -0.91 -0.18 1.22
N TYR A 70 -0.91 -0.17 -0.11
CA TYR A 70 -0.13 -1.10 -0.92
C TYR A 70 1.36 -0.75 -0.98
N MET A 71 1.74 0.52 -0.78
CA MET A 71 3.12 0.87 -0.44
C MET A 71 3.56 0.15 0.83
N VAL A 72 2.83 0.29 1.94
CA VAL A 72 3.19 -0.34 3.22
C VAL A 72 3.21 -1.87 3.08
N LEU A 73 2.24 -2.47 2.36
CA LEU A 73 2.24 -3.90 2.06
C LEU A 73 3.52 -4.33 1.35
N SER A 74 3.94 -3.59 0.32
CA SER A 74 5.18 -3.81 -0.41
C SER A 74 6.41 -3.72 0.50
N LEU A 75 6.43 -2.79 1.48
CA LEU A 75 7.54 -2.66 2.44
C LEU A 75 7.72 -3.94 3.24
N LEU A 76 6.62 -4.42 3.80
CA LEU A 76 6.59 -5.56 4.69
C LEU A 76 6.90 -6.84 3.92
N ALA A 77 6.29 -7.02 2.74
CA ALA A 77 6.55 -8.14 1.85
C ALA A 77 8.02 -8.17 1.40
N PHE A 78 8.59 -7.03 0.99
CA PHE A 78 9.99 -6.92 0.60
C PHE A 78 10.94 -7.33 1.74
N ASN A 79 10.66 -6.88 2.97
CA ASN A 79 11.44 -7.23 4.15
C ASN A 79 11.37 -8.73 4.48
N VAL A 80 10.20 -9.35 4.28
CA VAL A 80 10.03 -10.80 4.42
C VAL A 80 10.82 -11.54 3.35
N PHE A 81 10.63 -11.20 2.07
CA PHE A 81 11.25 -11.93 0.95
C PHE A 81 12.78 -11.78 0.92
N LYS A 82 13.32 -10.66 1.41
CA LYS A 82 14.78 -10.46 1.58
C LYS A 82 15.43 -11.46 2.54
N LEU A 83 14.64 -12.16 3.37
CA LEU A 83 15.15 -13.23 4.24
C LEU A 83 15.44 -14.54 3.49
N TYR A 84 14.90 -14.71 2.28
CA TYR A 84 14.90 -15.97 1.53
C TYR A 84 15.53 -15.85 0.13
N PHE A 85 15.53 -14.64 -0.46
CA PHE A 85 15.94 -14.42 -1.84
C PHE A 85 17.00 -13.32 -1.98
N ASN A 86 17.72 -13.35 -3.10
CA ASN A 86 18.62 -12.25 -3.49
C ASN A 86 17.82 -11.02 -3.96
N ILE A 87 18.45 -9.84 -3.97
CA ILE A 87 17.76 -8.57 -4.24
C ILE A 87 16.98 -8.56 -5.57
N ARG A 88 17.51 -9.16 -6.63
CA ARG A 88 16.85 -9.23 -7.94
C ARG A 88 15.56 -10.03 -7.88
N ARG A 89 15.59 -11.20 -7.23
CA ARG A 89 14.38 -12.03 -7.03
C ARG A 89 13.40 -11.39 -6.06
N VAL A 90 13.88 -10.72 -5.01
CA VAL A 90 13.02 -10.02 -4.05
C VAL A 90 12.16 -8.99 -4.75
N ILE A 91 12.73 -8.18 -5.66
CA ILE A 91 11.97 -7.19 -6.43
C ILE A 91 10.81 -7.87 -7.17
N PHE A 92 11.12 -8.89 -7.98
CA PHE A 92 10.11 -9.59 -8.78
C PHE A 92 9.01 -10.24 -7.93
N VAL A 93 9.40 -10.98 -6.90
CA VAL A 93 8.44 -11.68 -6.03
C VAL A 93 7.59 -10.69 -5.22
N THR A 94 8.15 -9.54 -4.83
CA THR A 94 7.38 -8.48 -4.14
C THR A 94 6.34 -7.87 -5.06
N VAL A 95 6.72 -7.48 -6.29
CA VAL A 95 5.77 -6.92 -7.25
C VAL A 95 4.66 -7.91 -7.59
N ALA A 96 5.03 -9.17 -7.87
CA ALA A 96 4.06 -10.22 -8.15
C ALA A 96 3.10 -10.43 -6.97
N PHE A 97 3.61 -10.48 -5.74
CA PHE A 97 2.80 -10.61 -4.54
C PHE A 97 1.82 -9.46 -4.37
N VAL A 98 2.27 -8.21 -4.49
CA VAL A 98 1.42 -7.00 -4.40
C VAL A 98 0.34 -7.03 -5.48
N PHE A 99 0.69 -7.35 -6.72
CA PHE A 99 -0.25 -7.44 -7.84
C PHE A 99 -1.34 -8.48 -7.58
N PHE A 100 -0.95 -9.71 -7.20
CA PHE A 100 -1.93 -10.76 -6.91
C PHE A 100 -2.79 -10.45 -5.68
N TYR A 101 -2.22 -9.80 -4.67
CA TYR A 101 -3.00 -9.34 -3.52
C TYR A 101 -4.02 -8.28 -3.92
N ALA A 102 -3.64 -7.29 -4.74
CA ALA A 102 -4.55 -6.28 -5.26
C ALA A 102 -5.66 -6.89 -6.13
N CYS A 103 -5.33 -7.87 -6.98
CA CYS A 103 -6.35 -8.64 -7.70
C CYS A 103 -7.31 -9.35 -6.74
N SER A 104 -6.81 -9.97 -5.68
CA SER A 104 -7.66 -10.67 -4.71
C SER A 104 -8.57 -9.71 -3.94
N ASP A 105 -8.09 -8.50 -3.66
CA ASP A 105 -8.85 -7.47 -2.97
C ASP A 105 -9.98 -6.93 -3.84
N GLU A 106 -9.71 -6.61 -5.10
CA GLU A 106 -10.73 -6.16 -6.05
C GLU A 106 -11.79 -7.25 -6.33
N ILE A 107 -11.36 -8.52 -6.42
CA ILE A 107 -12.30 -9.64 -6.53
C ILE A 107 -13.16 -9.75 -5.26
N HIS A 108 -12.57 -9.57 -4.08
CA HIS A 108 -13.30 -9.56 -2.81
C HIS A 108 -14.32 -8.41 -2.76
N GLN A 109 -13.94 -7.21 -3.19
CA GLN A 109 -14.81 -6.04 -3.22
C GLN A 109 -16.05 -6.24 -4.10
N LEU A 110 -16.01 -7.09 -5.14
CA LEU A 110 -17.20 -7.44 -5.93
C LEU A 110 -18.32 -8.10 -5.10
N PHE A 111 -17.99 -8.66 -3.94
CA PHE A 111 -18.95 -9.26 -3.01
C PHE A 111 -19.41 -8.29 -1.91
N VAL A 112 -18.88 -7.06 -1.89
CA VAL A 112 -19.19 -6.04 -0.88
C VAL A 112 -20.22 -5.05 -1.44
N LEU A 113 -21.23 -4.72 -0.63
CA LEU A 113 -22.36 -3.90 -1.06
C LEU A 113 -21.92 -2.48 -1.51
N GLY A 114 -22.26 -2.13 -2.75
CA GLY A 114 -22.00 -0.82 -3.34
C GLY A 114 -20.57 -0.59 -3.79
N ARG A 115 -19.68 -1.58 -3.68
CA ARG A 115 -18.33 -1.53 -4.24
C ARG A 115 -18.33 -2.03 -5.68
N GLU A 116 -17.45 -1.46 -6.49
CA GLU A 116 -17.20 -1.90 -7.86
C GLU A 116 -15.76 -2.39 -7.93
N GLY A 117 -15.54 -3.60 -8.44
CA GLY A 117 -14.20 -4.09 -8.72
C GLY A 117 -13.71 -3.47 -10.03
N ALA A 118 -12.66 -2.66 -9.97
CA ALA A 118 -12.08 -1.98 -11.12
C ALA A 118 -10.62 -2.40 -11.32
N PHE A 119 -10.30 -2.91 -12.52
CA PHE A 119 -8.92 -3.25 -12.85
C PHE A 119 -7.95 -2.05 -12.74
N ARG A 120 -8.47 -0.83 -12.88
CA ARG A 120 -7.70 0.40 -12.63
C ARG A 120 -7.15 0.47 -11.21
N ASP A 121 -7.86 -0.07 -10.23
CA ASP A 121 -7.47 -0.01 -8.82
C ASP A 121 -6.32 -0.97 -8.53
N VAL A 122 -6.37 -2.18 -9.11
CA VAL A 122 -5.22 -3.10 -9.14
C VAL A 122 -3.97 -2.40 -9.67
N ILE A 123 -4.09 -1.61 -10.74
CA ILE A 123 -2.95 -0.87 -11.32
C ILE A 123 -2.43 0.17 -10.33
N ILE A 124 -3.30 1.00 -9.75
CA ILE A 124 -2.91 2.05 -8.79
C ILE A 124 -2.17 1.45 -7.60
N ASP A 125 -2.70 0.36 -7.05
CA ASP A 125 -2.15 -0.35 -5.89
C ASP A 125 -0.79 -0.97 -6.20
N THR A 126 -0.68 -1.61 -7.37
CA THR A 126 0.57 -2.18 -7.85
C THR A 126 1.62 -1.09 -8.07
N VAL A 127 1.24 0.07 -8.63
CA VAL A 127 2.14 1.22 -8.80
C VAL A 127 2.60 1.76 -7.44
N GLY A 128 1.73 1.77 -6.43
CA GLY A 128 2.11 2.05 -5.04
C GLY A 128 3.21 1.11 -4.56
N GLY A 129 3.01 -0.20 -4.71
CA GLY A 129 4.01 -1.18 -4.33
C GLY A 129 5.34 -1.03 -5.07
N ILE A 130 5.32 -0.75 -6.38
CA ILE A 130 6.51 -0.50 -7.20
C ILE A 130 7.25 0.76 -6.74
N THR A 131 6.51 1.84 -6.48
CA THR A 131 7.08 3.12 -6.01
C THR A 131 7.94 2.91 -4.78
N LEU A 132 7.44 2.15 -3.80
CA LEU A 132 8.22 1.87 -2.61
C LEU A 132 9.46 1.01 -2.89
N ILE A 133 9.38 0.03 -3.79
CA ILE A 133 10.55 -0.78 -4.16
C ILE A 133 11.64 0.14 -4.73
N LEU A 134 11.30 1.08 -5.60
CA LEU A 134 12.24 2.05 -6.15
C LEU A 134 12.89 2.91 -5.05
N ILE A 135 12.10 3.41 -4.10
CA ILE A 135 12.60 4.16 -2.94
C ILE A 135 13.60 3.32 -2.13
N ASN A 136 13.29 2.04 -1.88
CA ASN A 136 14.16 1.14 -1.13
C ASN A 136 15.47 0.84 -1.88
N LEU A 137 15.41 0.65 -3.20
CA LEU A 137 16.61 0.44 -4.02
C LEU A 137 17.49 1.68 -4.05
N PHE A 138 16.89 2.86 -4.21
CA PHE A 138 17.60 4.14 -4.18
C PHE A 138 18.32 4.35 -2.84
N ARG A 139 17.61 4.11 -1.73
CA ARG A 139 18.21 4.15 -0.39
C ARG A 139 19.38 3.18 -0.26
N MET A 140 19.23 1.93 -0.73
CA MET A 140 20.31 0.94 -0.67
C MET A 140 21.53 1.38 -1.50
N HIS A 141 21.31 2.00 -2.65
CA HIS A 141 22.37 2.54 -3.49
C HIS A 141 23.15 3.67 -2.82
N ILE A 142 22.45 4.64 -2.21
CA ILE A 142 23.09 5.74 -1.44
C ILE A 142 23.95 5.19 -0.31
N VAL A 143 23.41 4.24 0.46
CA VAL A 143 24.14 3.65 1.60
C VAL A 143 25.37 2.87 1.14
N ALA A 144 25.29 2.15 0.02
CA ALA A 144 26.44 1.44 -0.54
C ALA A 144 27.56 2.41 -0.93
N LYS A 145 27.21 3.49 -1.66
CA LYS A 145 28.16 4.52 -2.08
C LYS A 145 28.87 5.18 -0.89
N PHE A 146 28.12 5.55 0.14
CA PHE A 146 28.70 6.19 1.34
C PHE A 146 29.63 5.26 2.14
N ASN A 147 29.47 3.93 2.03
CA ASN A 147 30.36 2.96 2.66
C ASN A 147 31.60 2.66 1.81
N GLU A 148 31.57 2.90 0.50
CA GLU A 148 32.74 2.77 -0.38
C GLU A 148 33.68 3.98 -0.25
N ASP A 149 33.14 5.15 0.12
CA ASP A 149 33.89 6.39 0.35
C ASP A 149 34.59 6.44 1.74
N LYS A 150 34.47 5.40 2.57
CA LYS A 150 35.08 5.28 3.91
C LYS A 150 36.18 4.23 3.95
#